data_AF-A0A2V9CNK2-F1
#
_entry.id   AF-A0A2V9CNK2-F1
#
_cell.length_a   1.000
_cell.length_b   1.000
_cell.length_c   1.000
_cell.angle_alpha   90.00
_cell.angle_beta   90.00
_cell.angle_gamma   90.00
#
_symmetry.space_group_name_H-M   'P 1'
#
loop_
_entity.id
_entity.type
_entity.pdbx_description
1 polymer ?
#
loop_
_entity_poly.entity_id
_entity_poly.type
_entity_poly.pdbx_seq_one_letter_code
_entity_poly.pdbx_strand_id
1 'polypeptide(L)'
;MIQIPFVIPEQKIDDVVCDVGMLILAGYMQEGSWNELMKSRPYWDGIEKTLRAWPAQNRALFSEMAAVEAELDEIFPYVRNLFHALRGNPRQIKRFLNILSLRRRLAKANKLAIQLQLLIKLAVLEYAWKDFFENIIDTVDPLTGSCELFEAITKAADGGGDAPGKLVADALAQPALVHYLNREPVLKSTDDLRPYLFLAQTSLAKETRTRRESGRAGEADRPQHRKR
;
A
#
# COMPACT_ATOMS: atom_id res chain seq x y z
N MET A 1 10.69 -18.03 32.44
CA MET A 1 9.66 -17.13 31.89
C MET A 1 8.46 -17.98 31.51
N ILE A 2 7.29 -17.70 32.06
CA ILE A 2 6.04 -18.37 31.65
C ILE A 2 5.53 -17.60 30.42
N GLN A 3 5.56 -18.22 29.24
CA GLN A 3 4.88 -17.67 28.06
C GLN A 3 3.39 -18.00 28.18
N ILE A 4 2.58 -16.97 28.39
CA ILE A 4 1.12 -17.09 28.31
C ILE A 4 0.75 -17.06 26.83
N PRO A 5 0.15 -18.11 26.26
CA PRO A 5 -0.31 -18.09 24.88
C PRO A 5 -1.46 -17.08 24.76
N PHE A 6 -1.19 -15.94 24.12
CA PHE A 6 -2.20 -14.94 23.78
C PHE A 6 -2.54 -15.06 22.30
N VAL A 7 -3.83 -15.27 21.99
CA VAL A 7 -4.32 -15.31 20.61
C VAL A 7 -4.78 -13.91 20.24
N ILE A 8 -4.01 -13.22 19.39
CA ILE A 8 -4.47 -11.96 18.79
C ILE A 8 -5.57 -12.35 17.78
N PRO A 9 -6.80 -11.84 17.93
CA PRO A 9 -7.87 -12.13 16.99
C PRO A 9 -7.49 -11.61 15.59
N GLU A 10 -7.93 -12.34 14.56
CA GLU A 10 -7.76 -11.91 13.18
C GLU A 10 -8.47 -10.56 12.98
N GLN A 11 -7.78 -9.60 12.35
CA GLN A 11 -8.40 -8.30 12.04
C GLN A 11 -9.54 -8.54 11.05
N LYS A 12 -10.68 -7.91 11.33
CA LYS A 12 -11.81 -7.89 10.40
C LYS A 12 -11.53 -6.85 9.33
N ILE A 13 -12.20 -7.00 8.19
CA ILE A 13 -12.17 -6.00 7.11
C ILE A 13 -12.49 -4.59 7.61
N ASP A 14 -13.42 -4.51 8.56
CA ASP A 14 -13.86 -3.32 9.28
C ASP A 14 -12.71 -2.60 9.99
N ASP A 15 -11.78 -3.35 10.59
CA ASP A 15 -10.60 -2.77 11.24
C ASP A 15 -9.68 -2.10 10.22
N VAL A 16 -9.54 -2.70 9.02
CA VAL A 16 -8.70 -2.14 7.95
C VAL A 16 -9.34 -0.90 7.33
N VAL A 17 -10.66 -0.89 7.15
CA VAL A 17 -11.41 0.29 6.72
C VAL A 17 -11.22 1.42 7.73
N CYS A 18 -11.32 1.11 9.02
CA CYS A 18 -11.06 2.06 10.10
C CYS A 18 -9.64 2.62 10.01
N ASP A 19 -8.63 1.75 9.96
CA ASP A 19 -7.23 2.15 9.92
C ASP A 19 -6.90 3.02 8.70
N VAL A 20 -7.35 2.63 7.50
CA VAL A 20 -7.14 3.42 6.26
C VAL A 20 -7.86 4.77 6.35
N GLY A 21 -9.11 4.79 6.83
CA GLY A 21 -9.86 6.02 7.01
C GLY A 21 -9.16 6.98 7.98
N MET A 22 -8.68 6.47 9.11
CA MET A 22 -7.95 7.27 10.10
C MET A 22 -6.64 7.83 9.54
N LEU A 23 -5.95 7.11 8.64
CA LEU A 23 -4.77 7.65 7.94
C LEU A 23 -5.12 8.77 6.98
N ILE A 24 -6.25 8.67 6.27
CA ILE A 24 -6.75 9.74 5.41
C ILE A 24 -7.04 10.98 6.27
N LEU A 25 -7.82 10.82 7.35
CA LEU A 25 -8.13 11.93 8.27
C LEU A 25 -6.84 12.59 8.78
N ALA A 26 -5.90 11.80 9.30
CA ALA A 26 -4.63 12.31 9.82
C ALA A 26 -3.80 13.08 8.77
N GLY A 27 -3.95 12.78 7.47
CA GLY A 27 -3.25 13.49 6.39
C GLY A 27 -3.74 14.92 6.15
N TYR A 28 -4.96 15.24 6.58
CA TYR A 28 -5.62 16.53 6.38
C TYR A 28 -5.91 17.29 7.67
N MET A 29 -5.55 16.73 8.83
CA MET A 29 -5.75 17.41 10.10
C MET A 29 -4.72 18.52 10.33
N GLN A 30 -5.17 19.59 10.97
CA GLN A 30 -4.28 20.63 11.47
C GLN A 30 -3.43 20.10 12.63
N GLU A 31 -2.28 20.73 12.87
CA GLU A 31 -1.34 20.29 13.90
C GLU A 31 -1.98 20.39 15.29
N GLY A 32 -1.89 19.30 16.07
CA GLY A 32 -2.47 19.23 17.42
C GLY A 32 -4.00 18.97 17.49
N SER A 33 -4.71 18.98 16.36
CA SER A 33 -6.18 18.80 16.33
C SER A 33 -6.66 17.39 16.67
N TRP A 34 -5.76 16.39 16.74
CA TRP A 34 -6.11 14.99 17.01
C TRP A 34 -6.83 14.83 18.34
N ASN A 35 -6.31 15.45 19.39
CA ASN A 35 -6.90 15.37 20.72
C ASN A 35 -8.29 16.00 20.77
N GLU A 36 -8.53 17.04 19.98
CA GLU A 36 -9.84 17.70 19.90
C GLU A 36 -10.86 16.82 19.17
N LEU A 37 -10.48 16.23 18.03
CA LEU A 37 -11.33 15.30 17.29
C LEU A 37 -11.73 14.10 18.17
N MET A 38 -10.81 13.57 18.97
CA MET A 38 -11.08 12.44 19.86
C MET A 38 -12.08 12.75 20.98
N LYS A 39 -12.33 14.03 21.32
CA LYS A 39 -13.39 14.41 22.27
C LYS A 39 -14.79 14.18 21.69
N SER A 40 -14.93 14.25 20.37
CA SER A 40 -16.18 13.98 19.65
C SER A 40 -16.23 12.57 19.07
N ARG A 41 -15.51 11.61 19.68
CA ARG A 41 -15.44 10.23 19.20
C ARG A 41 -16.85 9.65 19.02
N PRO A 42 -17.20 9.19 17.80
CA PRO A 42 -18.52 8.68 17.51
C PRO A 42 -18.69 7.27 18.07
N TYR A 43 -19.95 6.88 18.26
CA TYR A 43 -20.30 5.47 18.30
C TYR A 43 -20.22 4.90 16.89
N TRP A 44 -19.58 3.74 16.74
CA TRP A 44 -19.41 3.09 15.45
C TRP A 44 -20.68 2.36 15.03
N ASP A 45 -21.57 3.07 14.32
CA ASP A 45 -22.73 2.52 13.63
C ASP A 45 -22.42 2.43 12.12
N GLY A 46 -21.66 1.39 11.76
CA GLY A 46 -21.12 1.20 10.40
C GLY A 46 -19.90 2.09 10.13
N ILE A 47 -18.72 1.47 10.01
CA ILE A 47 -17.43 2.19 10.00
C ILE A 47 -17.34 3.21 8.86
N GLU A 48 -17.69 2.82 7.63
CA GLU A 48 -17.63 3.74 6.48
C GLU A 48 -18.56 4.95 6.68
N LYS A 49 -19.81 4.71 7.09
CA LYS A 49 -20.80 5.76 7.37
C LYS A 49 -20.28 6.71 8.45
N THR A 50 -19.75 6.16 9.54
CA THR A 50 -19.20 6.95 10.65
C THR A 50 -17.98 7.77 10.20
N LEU A 51 -17.06 7.18 9.43
CA LEU A 51 -15.86 7.88 8.94
C LEU A 51 -16.17 9.01 7.95
N ARG A 52 -17.30 8.93 7.24
CA ARG A 52 -17.79 10.03 6.39
C ARG A 52 -18.41 11.16 7.22
N ALA A 53 -19.24 10.81 8.20
CA ALA A 53 -19.99 11.79 8.99
C ALA A 53 -19.13 12.52 10.03
N TRP A 54 -18.20 11.82 10.67
CA TRP A 54 -17.41 12.36 11.77
C TRP A 54 -16.54 13.58 11.42
N PRO A 55 -15.72 13.57 10.34
CA PRO A 55 -14.95 14.75 9.95
C PRO A 55 -15.86 15.89 9.49
N ALA A 56 -16.99 15.59 8.83
CA ALA A 56 -17.98 16.58 8.42
C ALA A 56 -18.65 17.31 9.62
N GLN A 57 -18.69 16.70 10.81
CA GLN A 57 -19.15 17.35 12.04
C GLN A 57 -18.05 18.18 12.72
N ASN A 58 -16.79 17.99 12.34
CA ASN A 58 -15.61 18.61 12.95
C ASN A 58 -14.76 19.39 11.91
N ARG A 59 -15.42 20.00 10.90
CA ARG A 59 -14.75 20.59 9.72
C ARG A 59 -13.61 21.55 10.05
N ALA A 60 -13.73 22.32 11.14
CA ALA A 60 -12.74 23.29 11.57
C ALA A 60 -11.36 22.67 11.91
N LEU A 61 -11.31 21.36 12.19
CA LEU A 61 -10.08 20.63 12.54
C LEU A 61 -9.28 20.17 11.31
N PHE A 62 -9.83 20.31 10.11
CA PHE A 62 -9.24 19.84 8.86
C PHE A 62 -8.83 21.03 8.00
N SER A 63 -7.72 20.91 7.28
CA SER A 63 -7.23 21.94 6.36
C SER A 63 -8.06 21.97 5.07
N GLU A 64 -8.45 20.81 4.54
CA GLU A 64 -9.15 20.66 3.26
C GLU A 64 -10.24 19.59 3.35
N MET A 65 -11.41 19.94 3.90
CA MET A 65 -12.49 18.97 4.12
C MET A 65 -13.01 18.34 2.82
N ALA A 66 -13.09 19.10 1.73
CA ALA A 66 -13.51 18.56 0.43
C ALA A 66 -12.56 17.47 -0.09
N ALA A 67 -11.26 17.62 0.18
CA ALA A 67 -10.26 16.61 -0.19
C ALA A 67 -10.38 15.35 0.70
N VAL A 68 -10.73 15.52 1.98
CA VAL A 68 -11.03 14.38 2.88
C VAL A 68 -12.22 13.57 2.36
N GLU A 69 -13.34 14.22 2.06
CA GLU A 69 -14.54 13.56 1.53
C GLU A 69 -14.23 12.82 0.23
N ALA A 70 -13.58 13.50 -0.73
CA ALA A 70 -13.20 12.92 -2.01
C ALA A 70 -12.27 11.71 -1.86
N GLU A 71 -11.25 11.78 -1.00
CA GLU A 71 -10.35 10.64 -0.77
C GLU A 71 -11.05 9.47 -0.07
N LEU A 72 -11.93 9.71 0.90
CA LEU A 72 -12.67 8.63 1.56
C LEU A 72 -13.64 7.94 0.58
N ASP A 73 -14.32 8.72 -0.28
CA ASP A 73 -15.15 8.21 -1.37
C ASP A 73 -14.34 7.39 -2.36
N GLU A 74 -13.16 7.88 -2.77
CA GLU A 74 -12.27 7.17 -3.70
C GLU A 74 -11.74 5.87 -3.09
N ILE A 75 -11.34 5.86 -1.81
CA ILE A 75 -10.54 4.76 -1.26
C ILE A 75 -11.37 3.61 -0.70
N PHE A 76 -12.51 3.89 -0.06
CA PHE A 76 -13.30 2.84 0.59
C PHE A 76 -13.70 1.67 -0.32
N PRO A 77 -14.09 1.89 -1.60
CA PRO A 77 -14.34 0.80 -2.54
C PRO A 77 -13.15 -0.18 -2.70
N TYR A 78 -11.92 0.30 -2.52
CA TYR A 78 -10.69 -0.47 -2.73
C TYR A 78 -10.14 -1.13 -1.46
N VAL A 79 -10.51 -0.66 -0.27
CA VAL A 79 -9.98 -1.21 1.00
C VAL A 79 -10.32 -2.69 1.18
N ARG A 80 -11.49 -3.13 0.68
CA ARG A 80 -11.85 -4.54 0.66
C ARG A 80 -10.87 -5.39 -0.16
N ASN A 81 -10.41 -4.86 -1.30
CA ASN A 81 -9.42 -5.54 -2.14
C ASN A 81 -8.05 -5.61 -1.45
N LEU A 82 -7.68 -4.56 -0.72
CA LEU A 82 -6.48 -4.52 0.11
C LEU A 82 -6.48 -5.61 1.18
N PHE A 83 -7.59 -5.76 1.92
CA PHE A 83 -7.72 -6.76 2.98
C PHE A 83 -7.48 -8.18 2.46
N HIS A 84 -8.09 -8.54 1.33
CA HIS A 84 -7.91 -9.86 0.73
C HIS A 84 -6.49 -10.10 0.23
N ALA A 85 -5.85 -9.10 -0.39
CA ALA A 85 -4.48 -9.23 -0.88
C ALA A 85 -3.46 -9.34 0.27
N LEU A 86 -3.70 -8.67 1.40
CA LEU A 86 -2.86 -8.73 2.60
C LEU A 86 -3.20 -9.91 3.54
N ARG A 87 -4.16 -10.76 3.17
CA ARG A 87 -4.62 -11.95 3.91
C ARG A 87 -4.96 -11.66 5.39
N GLY A 88 -5.52 -10.50 5.69
CA GLY A 88 -5.99 -10.15 7.04
C GLY A 88 -4.93 -10.08 8.15
N ASN A 89 -3.64 -10.20 7.85
CA ASN A 89 -2.60 -10.23 8.88
C ASN A 89 -2.37 -8.82 9.47
N PRO A 90 -2.62 -8.57 10.78
CA PRO A 90 -2.55 -7.23 11.36
C PRO A 90 -1.18 -6.58 11.25
N ARG A 91 -0.10 -7.37 11.32
CA ARG A 91 1.26 -6.85 11.13
C ARG A 91 1.47 -6.38 9.69
N GLN A 92 0.94 -7.12 8.72
CA GLN A 92 1.10 -6.79 7.31
C GLN A 92 0.26 -5.59 6.91
N ILE A 93 -0.96 -5.50 7.42
CA ILE A 93 -1.82 -4.33 7.30
C ILE A 93 -1.11 -3.10 7.87
N LYS A 94 -0.62 -3.16 9.12
CA LYS A 94 0.13 -2.04 9.72
C LYS A 94 1.37 -1.67 8.92
N ARG A 95 2.16 -2.65 8.45
CA ARG A 95 3.36 -2.40 7.63
C ARG A 95 2.99 -1.70 6.32
N PHE A 96 1.97 -2.20 5.63
CA PHE A 96 1.45 -1.60 4.41
C PHE A 96 0.99 -0.15 4.65
N LEU A 97 0.20 0.08 5.69
CA LEU A 97 -0.30 1.40 6.06
C LEU A 97 0.82 2.40 6.38
N ASN A 98 1.88 1.95 7.06
CA ASN A 98 3.06 2.77 7.30
C ASN A 98 3.80 3.13 6.01
N ILE A 99 3.95 2.18 5.09
CA ILE A 99 4.55 2.43 3.76
C ILE A 99 3.71 3.44 2.99
N LEU A 100 2.39 3.25 2.96
CA LEU A 100 1.45 4.13 2.29
C LEU A 100 1.53 5.56 2.86
N SER A 101 1.47 5.70 4.19
CA SER A 101 1.58 6.99 4.88
C SER A 101 2.89 7.72 4.55
N LEU A 102 4.01 7.01 4.58
CA LEU A 102 5.32 7.56 4.23
C LEU A 102 5.36 8.02 2.76
N ARG A 103 4.88 7.19 1.84
CA ARG A 103 4.87 7.51 0.40
C ARG A 103 3.98 8.71 0.08
N ARG A 104 2.81 8.83 0.72
CA ARG A 104 1.96 10.02 0.59
C ARG A 104 2.66 11.30 1.03
N ARG A 105 3.35 11.27 2.16
CA ARG A 105 4.14 12.41 2.66
C ARG A 105 5.26 12.77 1.71
N LEU A 106 5.96 11.77 1.15
CA LEU A 106 7.01 11.99 0.16
C LEU A 106 6.45 12.55 -1.15
N ALA A 107 5.31 12.06 -1.62
CA ALA A 107 4.65 12.59 -2.82
C ALA A 107 4.30 14.07 -2.65
N LYS A 108 3.71 14.44 -1.50
CA LYS A 108 3.40 15.83 -1.16
C LYS A 108 4.66 16.70 -1.09
N ALA A 109 5.72 16.22 -0.43
CA ALA A 109 6.99 16.95 -0.29
C ALA A 109 7.68 17.17 -1.64
N ASN A 110 7.58 16.22 -2.57
CA ASN A 110 8.19 16.28 -3.90
C ASN A 110 7.23 16.83 -4.98
N LYS A 111 6.02 17.28 -4.60
CA LYS A 111 4.99 17.76 -5.53
C LYS A 111 4.67 16.77 -6.67
N LEU A 112 4.67 15.48 -6.36
CA LEU A 112 4.33 14.43 -7.31
C LEU A 112 2.81 14.36 -7.49
N ALA A 113 2.35 14.40 -8.73
CA ALA A 113 0.97 14.11 -9.07
C ALA A 113 0.75 12.60 -9.00
N ILE A 114 0.00 12.16 -7.98
CA ILE A 114 -0.35 10.75 -7.80
C ILE A 114 -1.84 10.60 -7.50
N GLN A 115 -2.43 9.55 -8.05
CA GLN A 115 -3.73 9.02 -7.63
C GLN A 115 -3.52 8.01 -6.49
N LEU A 116 -4.26 8.17 -5.39
CA LEU A 116 -4.07 7.35 -4.19
C LEU A 116 -4.48 5.89 -4.43
N GLN A 117 -5.53 5.66 -5.19
CA GLN A 117 -5.97 4.31 -5.59
C GLN A 117 -4.86 3.52 -6.32
N LEU A 118 -4.13 4.16 -7.25
CA LEU A 118 -3.01 3.54 -7.96
C LEU A 118 -1.80 3.31 -7.05
N LEU A 119 -1.54 4.24 -6.11
CA LEU A 119 -0.48 4.07 -5.12
C LEU A 119 -0.73 2.84 -4.26
N ILE A 120 -1.98 2.65 -3.80
CA ILE A 120 -2.39 1.47 -3.04
C ILE A 120 -2.22 0.20 -3.88
N LYS A 121 -2.75 0.21 -5.11
CA LYS A 121 -2.68 -0.93 -6.05
C LYS A 121 -1.24 -1.41 -6.25
N LEU A 122 -0.33 -0.48 -6.57
CA LEU A 122 1.09 -0.79 -6.79
C LEU A 122 1.81 -1.19 -5.50
N ALA A 123 1.52 -0.55 -4.37
CA ALA A 123 2.12 -0.92 -3.08
C ALA A 123 1.70 -2.33 -2.64
N VAL A 124 0.50 -2.78 -3.00
CA VAL A 124 0.06 -4.17 -2.76
C VAL A 124 0.76 -5.12 -3.72
N LEU A 125 0.93 -4.78 -5.00
CA LEU A 125 1.67 -5.60 -5.96
C LEU A 125 3.11 -5.82 -5.49
N GLU A 126 3.81 -4.77 -5.09
CA GLU A 126 5.16 -4.83 -4.51
C GLU A 126 5.24 -5.78 -3.32
N TYR A 127 4.20 -5.76 -2.47
CA TYR A 127 4.18 -6.52 -1.24
C TYR A 127 3.77 -7.99 -1.43
N ALA A 128 2.72 -8.26 -2.21
CA ALA A 128 2.11 -9.59 -2.34
C ALA A 128 2.60 -10.38 -3.56
N TRP A 129 3.03 -9.69 -4.62
CA TRP A 129 3.52 -10.28 -5.87
C TRP A 129 4.84 -9.63 -6.29
N LYS A 130 5.84 -9.74 -5.40
CA LYS A 130 7.13 -9.06 -5.58
C LYS A 130 7.78 -9.34 -6.93
N ASP A 131 7.85 -10.60 -7.35
CA ASP A 131 8.48 -10.96 -8.63
C ASP A 131 7.77 -10.29 -9.82
N PHE A 132 6.43 -10.21 -9.77
CA PHE A 132 5.67 -9.49 -10.78
C PHE A 132 5.91 -7.98 -10.71
N PHE A 133 6.05 -7.41 -9.52
CA PHE A 133 6.37 -6.00 -9.37
C PHE A 133 7.76 -5.64 -9.92
N GLU A 134 8.77 -6.49 -9.72
CA GLU A 134 10.08 -6.32 -10.36
C GLU A 134 9.94 -6.38 -11.90
N ASN A 135 9.11 -7.28 -12.44
CA ASN A 135 8.82 -7.30 -13.88
C ASN A 135 8.18 -5.99 -14.37
N ILE A 136 7.35 -5.32 -13.57
CA ILE A 136 6.83 -3.98 -13.91
C ILE A 136 7.98 -2.99 -13.99
N ILE A 137 8.89 -2.97 -12.99
CA ILE A 137 10.04 -2.06 -12.97
C ILE A 137 10.90 -2.25 -14.22
N ASP A 138 11.13 -3.50 -14.62
CA ASP A 138 11.98 -3.85 -15.76
C ASP A 138 11.34 -3.55 -17.13
N THR A 139 10.01 -3.42 -17.18
CA THR A 139 9.26 -3.26 -18.44
C THR A 139 8.66 -1.87 -18.63
N VAL A 140 8.64 -1.03 -17.59
CA VAL A 140 8.15 0.34 -17.69
C VAL A 140 9.05 1.18 -18.60
N ASP A 141 8.44 1.90 -19.53
CA ASP A 141 9.14 2.87 -20.36
C ASP A 141 9.65 4.02 -19.46
N PRO A 142 10.97 4.26 -19.38
CA PRO A 142 11.54 5.31 -18.53
C PRO A 142 11.15 6.72 -18.98
N LEU A 143 10.78 6.93 -20.25
CA LEU A 143 10.41 8.24 -20.80
C LEU A 143 8.95 8.58 -20.52
N THR A 144 8.04 7.63 -20.74
CA THR A 144 6.59 7.85 -20.63
C THR A 144 6.00 7.37 -19.31
N GLY A 145 6.64 6.41 -18.66
CA GLY A 145 6.10 5.73 -17.48
C GLY A 145 5.08 4.64 -17.79
N SER A 146 4.78 4.41 -19.08
CA SER A 146 3.81 3.41 -19.54
C SER A 146 4.32 1.98 -19.34
N CYS A 147 3.39 1.03 -19.22
CA CYS A 147 3.71 -0.38 -19.05
C CYS A 147 2.77 -1.25 -19.90
N GLU A 148 3.27 -1.75 -21.02
CA GLU A 148 2.50 -2.60 -21.94
C GLU A 148 2.14 -3.97 -21.35
N LEU A 149 2.85 -4.40 -20.30
CA LEU A 149 2.65 -5.68 -19.62
C LEU A 149 1.20 -5.85 -19.13
N PHE A 150 0.56 -4.78 -18.64
CA PHE A 150 -0.82 -4.84 -18.16
C PHE A 150 -1.82 -5.15 -19.27
N GLU A 151 -1.67 -4.51 -20.43
CA GLU A 151 -2.51 -4.78 -21.60
C GLU A 151 -2.26 -6.19 -22.15
N ALA A 152 -1.02 -6.63 -22.21
CA ALA A 152 -0.66 -7.96 -22.69
C ALA A 152 -1.29 -9.06 -21.84
N ILE A 153 -1.27 -8.91 -20.50
CA ILE A 153 -1.91 -9.85 -19.57
C ILE A 153 -3.43 -9.82 -19.72
N THR A 154 -4.03 -8.64 -19.81
CA THR A 154 -5.50 -8.51 -19.95
C THR A 154 -5.98 -9.18 -21.24
N LYS A 155 -5.33 -8.87 -22.38
CA LYS A 155 -5.66 -9.48 -23.69
C LYS A 155 -5.48 -11.00 -23.68
N ALA A 156 -4.40 -11.50 -23.06
CA ALA A 156 -4.13 -12.93 -23.02
C ALA A 156 -5.08 -13.69 -22.07
N ALA A 157 -5.51 -13.07 -20.97
CA ALA A 157 -6.51 -13.63 -20.06
C ALA A 157 -7.89 -13.77 -20.71
N ASP A 158 -8.29 -12.81 -21.55
CA ASP A 158 -9.60 -12.80 -22.21
C ASP A 158 -9.63 -13.64 -23.50
N GLY A 159 -8.51 -13.71 -24.22
CA GLY A 159 -8.44 -14.26 -25.59
C GLY A 159 -8.11 -15.76 -25.69
N GLY A 160 -7.72 -16.43 -24.60
CA GLY A 160 -7.35 -17.85 -24.59
C GLY A 160 -6.20 -18.22 -25.54
N GLY A 161 -5.45 -17.23 -26.04
CA GLY A 161 -4.35 -17.40 -26.99
C GLY A 161 -3.00 -17.64 -26.33
N ASP A 162 -1.99 -17.92 -27.15
CA ASP A 162 -0.61 -18.12 -26.69
C ASP A 162 -0.08 -16.86 -25.99
N ALA A 163 0.57 -17.03 -24.84
CA ALA A 163 1.03 -15.92 -24.03
C ALA A 163 2.20 -15.21 -24.74
N PRO A 164 2.14 -13.90 -25.02
CA PRO A 164 3.19 -13.17 -25.72
C PRO A 164 4.41 -12.96 -24.80
N GLY A 165 5.19 -14.01 -24.61
CA GLY A 165 6.42 -14.02 -23.84
C GLY A 165 6.30 -14.56 -22.41
N LYS A 166 7.46 -14.86 -21.82
CA LYS A 166 7.59 -15.53 -20.51
C LYS A 166 6.91 -14.75 -19.38
N LEU A 167 7.05 -13.42 -19.34
CA LEU A 167 6.48 -12.60 -18.26
C LEU A 167 4.95 -12.68 -18.21
N VAL A 168 4.30 -12.72 -19.37
CA VAL A 168 2.84 -12.86 -19.46
C VAL A 168 2.43 -14.27 -19.04
N ALA A 169 3.14 -15.30 -19.49
CA ALA A 169 2.89 -16.68 -19.08
C ALA A 169 3.03 -16.88 -17.57
N ASP A 170 4.09 -16.34 -16.96
CA ASP A 170 4.35 -16.42 -15.52
C ASP A 170 3.27 -15.67 -14.69
N ALA A 171 2.73 -14.58 -15.23
CA ALA A 171 1.61 -13.86 -14.61
C ALA A 171 0.29 -14.64 -14.73
N LEU A 172 -0.02 -15.20 -15.91
CA LEU A 172 -1.22 -16.02 -16.15
C LEU A 172 -1.22 -17.30 -15.33
N ALA A 173 -0.05 -17.87 -15.02
CA ALA A 173 0.10 -19.01 -14.12
C ALA A 173 -0.29 -18.71 -12.66
N GLN A 174 -0.57 -17.44 -12.32
CA GLN A 174 -0.98 -17.00 -11.00
C GLN A 174 -2.42 -16.43 -11.02
N PRO A 175 -3.47 -17.28 -10.87
CA PRO A 175 -4.87 -16.82 -10.93
C PRO A 175 -5.21 -15.70 -9.95
N ALA A 176 -4.60 -15.71 -8.75
CA ALA A 176 -4.81 -14.67 -7.75
C ALA A 176 -4.26 -13.30 -8.19
N LEU A 177 -3.15 -13.28 -8.94
CA LEU A 177 -2.57 -12.06 -9.50
C LEU A 177 -3.47 -11.50 -10.59
N VAL A 178 -3.88 -12.34 -11.56
CA VAL A 178 -4.77 -11.93 -12.66
C VAL A 178 -6.09 -11.37 -12.10
N HIS A 179 -6.68 -12.09 -11.14
CA HIS A 179 -7.88 -11.62 -10.43
C HIS A 179 -7.67 -10.29 -9.72
N TYR A 180 -6.50 -10.08 -9.10
CA TYR A 180 -6.18 -8.82 -8.46
C TYR A 180 -6.01 -7.68 -9.46
N LEU A 181 -5.32 -7.92 -10.59
CA LEU A 181 -5.11 -6.93 -11.65
C LEU A 181 -6.43 -6.44 -12.24
N ASN A 182 -7.36 -7.36 -12.51
CA ASN A 182 -8.66 -7.07 -13.13
C ASN A 182 -9.66 -6.36 -12.19
N ARG A 183 -9.36 -6.25 -10.89
CA ARG A 183 -10.18 -5.47 -9.96
C ARG A 183 -9.87 -3.98 -10.05
N GLU A 184 -10.87 -3.15 -9.79
CA GLU A 184 -10.65 -1.71 -9.72
C GLU A 184 -9.69 -1.32 -8.56
N PRO A 185 -8.84 -0.29 -8.74
CA PRO A 185 -8.61 0.42 -10.00
C PRO A 185 -7.83 -0.46 -10.99
N VAL A 186 -8.27 -0.49 -12.25
CA VAL A 186 -7.54 -1.18 -13.33
C VAL A 186 -6.31 -0.36 -13.71
N LEU A 187 -5.15 -1.02 -13.77
CA LEU A 187 -3.91 -0.42 -14.25
C LEU A 187 -3.94 -0.37 -15.77
N LYS A 188 -3.88 0.84 -16.34
CA LYS A 188 -3.85 1.05 -17.78
C LYS A 188 -2.41 1.05 -18.26
N SER A 189 -2.18 0.64 -19.51
CA SER A 189 -0.87 0.75 -20.15
C SER A 189 -0.36 2.19 -20.17
N THR A 190 -1.27 3.16 -20.32
CA THR A 190 -0.98 4.59 -20.42
C THR A 190 -0.78 5.30 -19.08
N ASP A 191 -0.95 4.61 -17.95
CA ASP A 191 -0.74 5.24 -16.64
C ASP A 191 0.76 5.54 -16.45
N ASP A 192 1.08 6.77 -16.06
CA ASP A 192 2.47 7.16 -15.75
C ASP A 192 2.90 6.56 -14.40
N LEU A 193 3.66 5.46 -14.44
CA LEU A 193 4.08 4.76 -13.23
C LEU A 193 5.30 5.39 -12.54
N ARG A 194 6.02 6.32 -13.19
CA ARG A 194 7.27 6.91 -12.66
C ARG A 194 7.15 7.48 -11.25
N PRO A 195 6.15 8.32 -10.90
CA PRO A 195 6.05 8.85 -9.54
C PRO A 195 5.84 7.74 -8.51
N TYR A 196 5.15 6.66 -8.87
CA TYR A 196 4.91 5.52 -7.98
C TYR A 196 6.18 4.67 -7.79
N LEU A 197 6.91 4.40 -8.87
CA LEU A 197 8.18 3.66 -8.80
C LEU A 197 9.24 4.44 -8.01
N PHE A 198 9.32 5.76 -8.19
CA PHE A 198 10.17 6.62 -7.36
C PHE A 198 9.85 6.46 -5.86
N LEU A 199 8.56 6.48 -5.51
CA LEU A 199 8.11 6.29 -4.13
C LEU A 199 8.42 4.89 -3.59
N ALA A 200 8.38 3.86 -4.45
CA ALA A 200 8.77 2.49 -4.07
C ALA A 200 10.26 2.35 -3.75
N GLN A 201 11.13 2.95 -4.57
CA GLN A 201 12.59 2.88 -4.40
C GLN A 201 13.09 3.48 -3.08
N THR A 202 12.43 4.53 -2.57
CA THR A 202 12.80 5.11 -1.27
C THR A 202 12.63 4.14 -0.09
N SER A 203 11.74 3.14 -0.22
CA SER A 203 11.54 2.09 0.78
C SER A 203 12.63 1.01 0.70
N LEU A 204 13.01 0.60 -0.53
CA LEU A 204 14.08 -0.36 -0.81
C LEU A 204 15.47 0.12 -0.36
N ALA A 205 15.75 1.42 -0.51
CA ALA A 205 16.98 2.04 -0.04
C ALA A 205 17.12 1.98 1.49
N LYS A 206 16.00 2.07 2.22
CA LYS A 206 15.96 1.99 3.69
C LYS A 206 16.20 0.56 4.16
N GLU A 207 15.53 -0.43 3.56
CA GLU A 207 15.67 -1.85 3.91
C GLU A 207 17.09 -2.38 3.66
N THR A 208 17.74 -1.90 2.59
CA THR A 208 19.14 -2.20 2.26
C THR A 208 20.11 -1.63 3.30
N ARG A 209 19.85 -0.42 3.84
CA ARG A 209 20.65 0.16 4.93
C ARG A 209 20.47 -0.62 6.23
N THR A 210 19.24 -0.97 6.59
CA THR A 210 18.97 -1.72 7.83
C THR A 210 19.60 -3.10 7.81
N ARG A 211 19.60 -3.79 6.65
CA ARG A 211 20.26 -5.10 6.49
C ARG A 211 21.79 -5.02 6.57
N ARG A 212 22.40 -3.96 6.03
CA ARG A 212 23.84 -3.70 6.13
C ARG A 212 24.28 -3.35 7.56
N GLU A 213 23.46 -2.62 8.30
CA GLU A 213 23.69 -2.29 9.72
C GLU A 213 23.54 -3.53 10.61
N SER A 214 22.53 -4.38 10.35
CA SER A 214 22.31 -5.65 11.05
C SER A 214 23.44 -6.66 10.80
N GLY A 215 23.95 -6.72 9.56
CA GLY A 215 25.08 -7.58 9.19
C GLY A 215 26.41 -7.13 9.80
N ARG A 216 26.65 -5.81 9.91
CA ARG A 216 27.84 -5.26 10.58
C ARG A 216 27.84 -5.50 12.09
N ALA A 217 26.66 -5.47 12.73
CA ALA A 217 26.55 -5.74 14.17
C ALA A 217 26.83 -7.22 14.51
N GLY A 218 26.52 -8.16 13.63
CA GLY A 218 26.79 -9.60 13.82
C GLY A 218 28.23 -10.05 13.55
N GLU A 219 29.04 -9.22 12.89
CA GLU A 219 30.45 -9.54 12.56
C GLU A 219 31.45 -9.01 13.60
N ALA A 220 31.03 -8.07 14.44
CA ALA A 220 31.85 -7.51 15.53
C ALA A 220 31.96 -8.44 16.77
N ASP A 221 31.18 -9.53 16.84
CA ASP A 221 31.10 -10.39 18.02
C ASP A 221 31.64 -11.82 17.79
N ARG A 222 32.49 -12.02 16.76
CA ARG A 222 33.24 -13.28 16.62
C ARG A 222 34.51 -13.22 17.49
N PRO A 223 34.63 -14.03 18.57
CA PRO A 223 35.88 -14.12 19.31
C PRO A 223 36.96 -14.71 18.41
N GLN A 224 38.04 -13.93 18.21
CA GLN A 224 39.24 -14.40 17.52
C GLN A 224 39.85 -15.52 18.36
N HIS A 225 39.67 -16.78 17.94
CA HIS A 225 40.43 -17.89 18.49
C HIS A 225 41.91 -17.70 18.14
N ARG A 226 42.66 -17.20 19.12
CA ARG A 226 44.12 -17.21 19.14
C ARG A 226 44.60 -18.66 19.01
N LYS A 227 45.20 -18.98 17.87
CA LYS A 227 46.01 -20.18 17.68
C LYS A 227 47.13 -20.20 18.72
N ARG A 228 47.27 -21.32 19.40
CA ARG A 228 48.53 -21.81 19.99
C ARG A 228 48.74 -23.22 19.48
#